data_AF-A0A7Z9UDQ5-F1
#
_entry.id   AF-A0A7Z9UDQ5-F1
#
_cell.length_a   1.000
_cell.length_b   1.000
_cell.length_c   1.000
_cell.angle_alpha   90.00
_cell.angle_beta   90.00
_cell.angle_gamma   90.00
#
_symmetry.space_group_name_H-M   'P 1'
#
loop_
_entity.id
_entity.type
_entity.pdbx_description
1 polymer ?
#
loop_
_entity_poly.entity_id
_entity_poly.type
_entity_poly.pdbx_seq_one_letter_code
_entity_poly.pdbx_strand_id
1 'polypeptide(L)' 'MGRPEVKRHVHLGLGRFHRAHQAFYLEQVGWKITAFSMRSPGEADALRANDHLYHLKVIGGAEPVTRPMKVIDSAYFM' A
#
# COMPACT_ATOMS: atom_id res chain seq x y z
N MET A 1 -17.09 -15.69 -16.28
CA MET A 1 -17.37 -15.16 -14.93
C MET A 1 -16.57 -13.87 -14.78
N GLY A 2 -17.22 -12.71 -14.76
CA GLY A 2 -16.52 -11.41 -14.72
C GLY A 2 -15.86 -11.20 -13.36
N ARG A 3 -14.63 -10.69 -13.34
CA ARG A 3 -13.96 -10.30 -12.10
C ARG A 3 -14.85 -9.25 -11.41
N PRO A 4 -15.12 -9.35 -10.09
CA PRO A 4 -15.95 -8.36 -9.40
C PRO A 4 -15.39 -6.96 -9.62
N GLU A 5 -16.27 -5.96 -9.69
CA GLU A 5 -15.87 -4.57 -9.85
C GLU A 5 -15.05 -4.14 -8.63
N VAL A 6 -13.76 -3.92 -8.83
CA VAL A 6 -12.85 -3.41 -7.80
C VAL A 6 -12.62 -1.94 -8.08
N LYS A 7 -12.96 -1.07 -7.11
CA LYS A 7 -12.63 0.35 -7.19
C LYS A 7 -11.12 0.54 -7.10
N ARG A 8 -10.55 1.33 -8.00
CA ARG A 8 -9.09 1.45 -8.18
C ARG A 8 -8.57 2.87 -7.99
N HIS A 9 -7.43 2.97 -7.33
CA HIS A 9 -6.66 4.20 -7.15
C HIS A 9 -5.26 4.01 -7.76
N VAL A 10 -4.81 4.96 -8.57
CA VAL A 10 -3.43 5.00 -9.04
C VAL A 10 -2.66 6.03 -8.22
N HIS A 11 -1.57 5.62 -7.60
CA HIS A 11 -0.74 6.50 -6.78
C HIS A 11 0.64 6.72 -7.40
N LEU A 12 1.00 7.99 -7.60
CA LEU A 12 2.33 8.39 -8.06
C LEU A 12 3.14 8.88 -6.87
N GLY A 13 4.18 8.14 -6.49
CA GLY A 13 4.99 8.42 -5.31
C GLY A 13 4.80 7.38 -4.20
N LEU A 14 5.31 6.17 -4.43
CA LEU A 14 5.35 5.08 -3.44
C LEU A 14 6.29 5.39 -2.27
N GLY A 15 5.82 6.24 -1.36
CA GLY A 15 6.54 6.68 -0.16
C GLY A 15 5.98 6.11 1.14
N ARG A 16 6.70 6.36 2.23
CA ARG A 16 6.30 5.96 3.58
C ARG A 16 4.98 6.61 4.03
N PHE A 17 4.81 7.92 3.75
CA PHE A 17 3.58 8.64 4.11
C PHE A 17 2.36 8.09 3.38
N HIS A 18 2.49 7.79 2.07
CA HIS A 18 1.43 7.14 1.31
C HIS A 18 0.90 5.87 1.97
N ARG A 19 1.83 4.97 2.33
CA ARG A 19 1.53 3.69 2.99
C ARG A 19 0.95 3.87 4.39
N ALA A 20 1.41 4.89 5.13
CA ALA A 20 0.94 5.16 6.48
C ALA A 20 -0.40 5.89 6.54
N HIS A 21 -0.81 6.59 5.47
CA HIS A 21 -1.95 7.51 5.49
C HIS A 21 -3.02 7.20 4.43
N GLN A 22 -2.78 7.51 3.14
CA GLN A 22 -3.79 7.32 2.10
C GLN A 22 -4.15 5.83 1.92
N ALA A 23 -3.15 4.96 1.95
CA ALA A 23 -3.35 3.52 1.81
C ALA A 23 -4.21 2.96 2.97
N PHE A 24 -3.99 3.44 4.20
CA PHE A 24 -4.79 3.04 5.36
C PHE A 24 -6.29 3.30 5.16
N TYR A 25 -6.66 4.50 4.75
CA TYR A 25 -8.08 4.83 4.53
C TYR A 25 -8.69 4.08 3.33
N LEU A 26 -7.93 3.87 2.26
CA LEU A 26 -8.39 3.12 1.09
C LEU A 26 -8.65 1.64 1.40
N GLU A 27 -7.86 1.04 2.30
CA GLU A 27 -8.08 -0.32 2.78
C GLU A 27 -9.43 -0.45 3.48
N GLN A 28 -9.79 0.54 4.32
CA GLN A 28 -11.04 0.53 5.09
C GLN A 28 -12.29 0.61 4.20
N VAL A 29 -12.19 1.21 3.01
CA VAL A 29 -13.30 1.33 2.05
C VAL A 29 -13.24 0.30 0.92
N GLY A 30 -12.31 -0.66 0.99
CA GLY A 30 -12.21 -1.78 0.04
C GLY A 30 -11.69 -1.43 -1.35
N TRP A 31 -10.96 -0.32 -1.51
CA TRP A 31 -10.31 0.03 -2.78
C TRP A 31 -8.97 -0.69 -2.93
N LYS A 32 -8.47 -0.79 -4.16
CA LYS A 32 -7.12 -1.30 -4.45
C LYS A 32 -6.23 -0.23 -5.08
N ILE A 33 -4.93 -0.31 -4.79
CA ILE A 33 -3.93 0.68 -5.20
C ILE A 33 -2.89 0.05 -6.13
N THR A 34 -2.73 0.65 -7.30
CA THR A 34 -1.53 0.51 -8.12
C THR A 34 -0.60 1.69 -7.83
N ALA A 35 0.60 1.42 -7.34
CA ALA A 35 1.56 2.45 -6.92
C ALA A 35 2.82 2.48 -7.80
N PHE A 36 3.34 3.69 -8.05
CA PHE A 36 4.57 3.90 -8.80
C PHE A 36 5.61 4.60 -7.93
N SER A 37 6.80 4.01 -7.82
CA SER A 37 8.00 4.70 -7.35
C SER A 37 8.68 5.36 -8.55
N MET A 38 9.16 6.60 -8.37
CA MET A 38 9.81 7.39 -9.43
C MET A 38 11.24 7.83 -9.08
N ARG A 39 11.75 7.44 -7.89
CA ARG A 39 13.09 7.81 -7.42
C ARG A 39 14.02 6.62 -7.28
N SER A 40 13.50 5.48 -6.85
CA SER A 40 14.26 4.24 -6.74
C SER A 40 13.36 3.00 -6.81
N PRO A 41 13.87 1.85 -7.28
CA PRO A 41 13.08 0.63 -7.39
C PRO A 41 12.82 -0.05 -6.04
N GLY A 42 13.68 0.20 -5.04
CA GLY A 42 13.74 -0.62 -3.82
C GLY A 42 12.41 -0.79 -3.08
N GLU A 43 11.56 0.24 -3.02
CA GLU A 43 10.25 0.15 -2.36
C GLU A 43 9.24 -0.68 -3.16
N ALA A 44 9.26 -0.56 -4.50
CA ALA A 44 8.40 -1.37 -5.36
C ALA A 44 8.85 -2.84 -5.33
N ASP A 45 10.16 -3.08 -5.35
CA ASP A 45 10.77 -4.41 -5.30
C ASP A 45 10.46 -5.11 -3.96
N ALA A 46 10.63 -4.40 -2.85
CA ALA A 46 10.35 -4.93 -1.52
C ALA A 46 8.87 -5.34 -1.36
N LEU A 47 7.94 -4.55 -1.90
CA LEU A 47 6.52 -4.92 -1.90
C LEU A 47 6.26 -6.14 -2.79
N ARG A 48 6.79 -6.17 -4.02
CA ARG A 48 6.61 -7.32 -4.93
C ARG A 48 7.16 -8.62 -4.32
N ALA A 49 8.32 -8.56 -3.67
CA ALA A 49 8.94 -9.71 -3.01
C ALA A 49 8.10 -10.27 -1.85
N ASN A 50 7.19 -9.46 -1.28
CA ASN A 50 6.34 -9.84 -0.14
C ASN A 50 4.86 -9.99 -0.53
N ASP A 51 4.55 -10.30 -1.80
CA ASP A 51 3.16 -10.40 -2.29
C ASP A 51 2.32 -9.14 -1.92
N HIS A 52 2.98 -7.99 -2.02
CA HIS A 52 2.49 -6.66 -1.66
C HIS A 52 2.02 -6.48 -0.20
N LEU A 53 2.34 -7.42 0.69
CA LEU A 53 2.10 -7.28 2.12
C LEU A 53 3.13 -6.32 2.75
N TYR A 54 2.64 -5.41 3.58
CA TYR A 54 3.48 -4.66 4.51
C TYR A 54 2.76 -4.49 5.84
N HIS A 55 3.48 -4.03 6.87
CA HIS A 55 2.90 -3.77 8.19
C HIS A 55 2.87 -2.28 8.48
N LEU A 56 1.72 -1.79 8.93
CA LEU A 56 1.56 -0.47 9.51
C LEU A 56 1.69 -0.59 11.04
N LYS A 57 2.72 0.05 11.60
CA LYS A 57 2.92 0.15 13.05
C LYS A 57 2.62 1.57 13.50
N VAL A 58 1.63 1.72 14.39
CA VAL A 58 1.26 2.98 15.03
C VAL A 58 1.87 3.01 16.41
N ILE A 59 2.60 4.07 16.73
CA ILE A 59 3.30 4.26 18.00
C ILE A 59 2.98 5.68 18.49
N GLY A 60 2.58 5.82 19.75
CA GLY A 60 2.41 7.13 20.39
C GLY A 60 1.52 7.05 21.62
N GLY A 61 2.03 7.46 22.79
CA GLY A 61 1.30 7.62 24.07
C GLY A 61 0.64 6.38 24.70
N ALA A 62 0.32 5.38 23.89
CA ALA A 62 -0.35 4.12 24.23
C ALA A 62 0.45 2.93 23.66
N GLU A 63 -0.04 1.73 23.91
CA GLU A 63 0.57 0.49 23.42
C GLU A 63 0.68 0.49 21.88
N PRO A 64 1.85 0.12 21.32
CA PRO A 64 2.02 0.04 19.87
C PRO A 64 1.06 -0.94 19.21
N VAL A 65 0.39 -0.51 18.14
CA VAL A 65 -0.50 -1.36 17.35
C VAL A 65 0.16 -1.65 16.01
N THR A 66 0.20 -2.92 15.61
CA THR A 66 0.70 -3.35 14.30
C THR A 66 -0.41 -4.03 13.51
N ARG A 67 -0.56 -3.67 12.23
CA ARG A 67 -1.59 -4.21 11.33
C ARG A 67 -0.99 -4.63 10.00
N PRO A 68 -1.35 -5.79 9.45
CA PRO A 68 -1.02 -6.15 8.07
C PRO A 68 -1.85 -5.30 7.09
N MET A 69 -1.23 -4.89 5.99
CA MET A 69 -1.84 -4.05 4.95
C MET A 69 -1.64 -4.72 3.59
N LYS A 70 -2.72 -4.85 2.79
CA LYS A 70 -2.68 -5.46 1.44
C LYS A 70 -3.54 -4.70 0.43
N VAL A 71 -3.73 -3.41 0.68
CA VAL A 71 -4.44 -2.47 -0.19
C VAL A 71 -3.66 -2.13 -1.47
N ILE A 72 -2.33 -2.08 -1.41
CA ILE A 72 -1.47 -2.00 -2.60
C ILE A 72 -1.40 -3.40 -3.19
N ASP A 73 -1.88 -3.58 -4.41
CA ASP A 73 -1.92 -4.89 -5.09
C ASP A 73 -1.04 -4.92 -6.35
N SER A 74 -0.39 -3.80 -6.67
CA SER A 74 0.59 -3.68 -7.75
C SER A 74 1.54 -2.52 -7.45
N ALA A 75 2.84 -2.73 -7.66
CA ALA A 75 3.87 -1.74 -7.40
C ALA A 75 4.91 -1.76 -8.52
N TYR A 76 5.20 -0.60 -9.10
CA TYR A 76 6.11 -0.45 -10.22
C TYR A 76 7.17 0.62 -9.95
N PHE A 77 8.29 0.51 -10.65
CA PHE A 77 9.30 1.55 -10.75
C PHE A 77 9.34 2.04 -12.19
N MET A 78 9.38 3.36 -12.37
CA MET A 78 9.44 4.06 -13.67
C MET A 78 10.37 5.26 -13.57
#